data_AF-D3E0D0-F1
#
_entry.id   AF-D3E0D0-F1
#
_cell.length_a   1.000
_cell.length_b   1.000
_cell.length_c   1.000
_cell.angle_alpha   90.00
_cell.angle_beta   90.00
_cell.angle_gamma   90.00
#
_symmetry.space_group_name_H-M   'P 1'
#
loop_
_entity.id
_entity.type
_entity.pdbx_description
1 polymer ?
#
loop_
_entity_poly.entity_id
_entity_poly.type
_entity_poly.pdbx_seq_one_letter_code
_entity_poly.pdbx_strand_id
1 'polypeptide(L)'
;MYLTTNKCDGQGDCIRNCPTEAIRFVDNKAFSCMCCGACFEACPNHAIFKNKYGGYVVDRAKCNGCGVCQFTCPIESIHIDNGIVKGICSRCGVCEDVCSRNARTDTDNLVLDKQKVLLNSMKMVANTVGYRAGVKKIENMKLPVKSDKSADRVCVSTDMEKCVKCGRCAYYCPTRAIEVIIQDEGFCVGCKICEDLCPTGALKDGQYDKNLCTLCLACVENCINDALKVKDFKIVRNIKDSSMDNPLCSNTKGTIVSCLNCGLCREKFDSPALIKKENALRYDPSQDKDSEENNEKRLEAIYNCPVSTLSENEDNKLFGYCVSCGKCTQVCNEQARSFQTISWDGEVSDDCISCGICAELCPKEAISLKRGTINVDLDKCIMCETCGIHCPTDAIPKTTSTKYKISGGFNYIDENLCVKCGLCKDICGEEAIYTVDISNEDVNLGTKNKNLRFVVDDDKCIYCGACMNICPSKSFIFEREFNRVN
;
A
#
# COMPACT_ATOMS: atom_id res chain seq x y z
N MET A 1 31.21 -13.72 -0.51
CA MET A 1 30.74 -15.10 -0.79
C MET A 1 29.26 -15.06 -1.15
N TYR A 2 28.70 -16.11 -1.76
CA TYR A 2 27.26 -16.17 -2.01
C TYR A 2 26.53 -16.86 -0.87
N LEU A 3 25.48 -16.23 -0.37
CA LEU A 3 24.54 -16.80 0.59
C LEU A 3 23.26 -17.22 -0.12
N THR A 4 22.58 -18.18 0.49
CA THR A 4 21.25 -18.65 0.05
C THR A 4 20.24 -18.26 1.13
N THR A 5 19.22 -17.49 0.74
CA THR A 5 18.17 -17.03 1.65
C THR A 5 17.09 -18.09 1.85
N ASN A 6 16.13 -17.81 2.73
CA ASN A 6 14.94 -18.63 2.93
C ASN A 6 14.00 -18.70 1.71
N LYS A 7 14.23 -17.88 0.66
CA LYS A 7 13.47 -17.93 -0.60
C LYS A 7 13.84 -19.10 -1.52
N CYS A 8 14.88 -19.86 -1.17
CA CYS A 8 15.33 -20.99 -1.98
C CYS A 8 14.34 -22.16 -1.86
N ASP A 9 13.75 -22.55 -2.98
CA ASP A 9 12.79 -23.64 -3.13
C ASP A 9 13.42 -24.90 -3.77
N GLY A 10 14.75 -24.96 -3.88
CA GLY A 10 15.47 -26.15 -4.30
C GLY A 10 15.47 -26.44 -5.81
N GLN A 11 15.10 -25.50 -6.70
CA GLN A 11 15.04 -25.73 -8.15
C GLN A 11 16.40 -26.08 -8.82
N GLY A 12 17.51 -25.63 -8.23
CA GLY A 12 18.87 -26.03 -8.64
C GLY A 12 19.46 -25.35 -9.87
N ASP A 13 18.84 -24.29 -10.43
CA ASP A 13 19.38 -23.56 -11.60
C ASP A 13 20.80 -23.05 -11.36
N CYS A 14 21.06 -22.52 -10.16
CA CYS A 14 22.37 -22.04 -9.76
C CYS A 14 23.44 -23.15 -9.77
N ILE A 15 23.07 -24.39 -9.46
CA ILE A 15 23.97 -25.54 -9.46
C ILE A 15 24.29 -25.93 -10.91
N ARG A 16 23.26 -26.08 -11.75
CA ARG A 16 23.40 -26.45 -13.18
C ARG A 16 24.29 -25.50 -13.96
N ASN A 17 24.25 -24.21 -13.61
CA ASN A 17 24.98 -23.17 -14.33
C ASN A 17 26.29 -22.75 -13.63
N CYS A 18 26.71 -23.41 -12.55
CA CYS A 18 27.94 -23.02 -11.85
C CYS A 18 29.17 -23.48 -12.65
N PRO A 19 29.98 -22.56 -13.21
CA PRO A 19 31.09 -22.93 -14.10
C PRO A 19 32.24 -23.63 -13.38
N THR A 20 32.30 -23.53 -12.04
CA THR A 20 33.32 -24.16 -11.22
C THR A 20 32.79 -25.35 -10.41
N GLU A 21 31.51 -25.69 -10.56
CA GLU A 21 30.84 -26.75 -9.79
C GLU A 21 31.00 -26.58 -8.27
N ALA A 22 31.00 -25.32 -7.81
CA ALA A 22 31.20 -24.96 -6.42
C ALA A 22 29.91 -24.92 -5.58
N ILE A 23 28.79 -25.40 -6.11
CA ILE A 23 27.47 -25.34 -5.48
C ILE A 23 26.88 -26.75 -5.42
N ARG A 24 26.39 -27.14 -4.24
CA ARG A 24 25.70 -28.41 -3.96
C ARG A 24 24.44 -28.18 -3.13
N PHE A 25 23.62 -29.20 -2.95
CA PHE A 25 22.51 -29.14 -2.01
C PHE A 25 22.92 -29.57 -0.60
N VAL A 26 22.39 -28.86 0.39
CA VAL A 26 22.33 -29.25 1.80
C VAL A 26 20.93 -28.88 2.29
N ASP A 27 20.16 -29.84 2.78
CA ASP A 27 18.76 -29.66 3.24
C ASP A 27 17.87 -28.90 2.25
N ASN A 28 17.87 -29.33 0.98
CA ASN A 28 17.14 -28.69 -0.14
C ASN A 28 17.51 -27.22 -0.41
N LYS A 29 18.61 -26.71 0.16
CA LYS A 29 19.12 -25.37 -0.10
C LYS A 29 20.46 -25.43 -0.83
N ALA A 30 20.63 -24.51 -1.77
CA ALA A 30 21.91 -24.36 -2.45
C ALA A 30 22.98 -23.91 -1.46
N PHE A 31 24.10 -24.62 -1.39
CA PHE A 31 25.24 -24.34 -0.53
C PHE A 31 26.49 -24.26 -1.39
N SER A 32 27.36 -23.28 -1.15
CA SER A 32 28.55 -23.08 -1.99
C SER A 32 29.79 -22.74 -1.18
N CYS A 33 30.95 -22.89 -1.81
CA CYS A 33 32.24 -22.50 -1.25
C CYS A 33 32.18 -21.12 -0.56
N MET A 34 32.61 -21.06 0.70
CA MET A 34 32.60 -19.85 1.54
C MET A 34 33.72 -18.85 1.22
N CYS A 35 34.58 -19.16 0.24
CA CYS A 35 35.70 -18.31 -0.18
C CYS A 35 36.66 -17.95 0.97
N CYS A 36 36.96 -18.89 1.89
CA CYS A 36 37.84 -18.64 3.04
C CYS A 36 39.33 -18.48 2.66
N GLY A 37 39.76 -19.01 1.50
CA GLY A 37 41.14 -18.91 1.03
C GLY A 37 42.09 -20.01 1.54
N ALA A 38 41.64 -20.96 2.35
CA ALA A 38 42.50 -22.03 2.85
C ALA A 38 43.18 -22.85 1.72
N CYS A 39 42.47 -23.11 0.62
CA CYS A 39 43.03 -23.77 -0.56
C CYS A 39 44.09 -22.94 -1.28
N PHE A 40 43.95 -21.62 -1.26
CA PHE A 40 44.90 -20.69 -1.87
C PHE A 40 46.22 -20.70 -1.10
N GLU A 41 46.16 -20.56 0.23
CA GLU A 41 47.34 -20.58 1.11
C GLU A 41 48.07 -21.92 1.08
N ALA A 42 47.33 -23.03 1.03
CA ALA A 42 47.91 -24.37 1.09
C ALA A 42 48.46 -24.88 -0.26
N CYS A 43 48.26 -24.17 -1.37
CA CYS A 43 48.63 -24.69 -2.70
C CYS A 43 50.17 -24.67 -2.91
N PRO A 44 50.86 -25.83 -2.95
CA PRO A 44 52.32 -25.86 -3.03
C PRO A 44 52.86 -25.38 -4.38
N ASN A 45 52.05 -25.45 -5.44
CA ASN A 45 52.43 -24.98 -6.78
C ASN A 45 52.05 -23.51 -7.02
N HIS A 46 51.45 -22.83 -6.04
CA HIS A 46 50.87 -21.49 -6.20
C HIS A 46 49.97 -21.37 -7.45
N ALA A 47 49.23 -22.46 -7.73
CA ALA A 47 48.34 -22.56 -8.89
C ALA A 47 46.97 -21.94 -8.62
N ILE A 48 46.67 -21.55 -7.39
CA ILE A 48 45.41 -20.89 -7.03
C ILE A 48 45.72 -19.41 -6.81
N PHE A 49 44.87 -18.51 -7.32
CA PHE A 49 44.99 -17.08 -7.09
C PHE A 49 43.62 -16.45 -6.80
N LYS A 50 43.64 -15.33 -6.07
CA LYS A 50 42.44 -14.53 -5.80
C LYS A 50 42.20 -13.55 -6.94
N ASN A 51 40.98 -13.53 -7.49
CA ASN A 51 40.61 -12.61 -8.56
C ASN A 51 40.11 -11.26 -8.01
N LYS A 52 39.84 -10.31 -8.91
CA LYS A 52 39.35 -8.96 -8.56
C LYS A 52 37.97 -8.94 -7.87
N TYR A 53 37.18 -10.01 -8.00
CA TYR A 53 35.88 -10.15 -7.36
C TYR A 53 35.97 -10.72 -5.93
N GLY A 54 37.17 -11.14 -5.52
CA GLY A 54 37.43 -11.73 -4.21
C GLY A 54 37.15 -13.23 -4.13
N GLY A 55 36.84 -13.88 -5.26
CA GLY A 55 36.81 -15.35 -5.38
C GLY A 55 38.18 -15.92 -5.76
N TYR A 56 38.31 -17.25 -5.74
CA TYR A 56 39.55 -17.94 -6.06
C TYR A 56 39.44 -18.70 -7.38
N VAL A 57 40.53 -18.73 -8.14
CA VAL A 57 40.60 -19.32 -9.48
C VAL A 57 41.85 -20.20 -9.55
N VAL A 58 41.72 -21.35 -10.20
CA VAL A 58 42.82 -22.29 -10.44
C VAL A 58 43.44 -22.01 -11.81
N ASP A 59 44.71 -21.64 -11.82
CA ASP A 59 45.56 -21.64 -13.01
C ASP A 59 45.90 -23.09 -13.40
N ARG A 60 45.24 -23.56 -14.46
CA ARG A 60 45.38 -24.93 -14.95
C ARG A 60 46.77 -25.23 -15.52
N ALA A 61 47.52 -24.22 -15.94
CA ALA A 61 48.88 -24.43 -16.45
C ALA A 61 49.86 -24.76 -15.30
N LYS A 62 49.59 -24.26 -14.09
CA LYS A 62 50.41 -24.52 -12.89
C LYS A 62 49.90 -25.67 -12.04
N CYS A 63 48.62 -26.02 -12.16
CA CYS A 63 48.01 -27.08 -11.38
C CYS A 63 48.45 -28.46 -11.88
N ASN A 64 49.06 -29.25 -11.01
CA ASN A 64 49.40 -30.66 -11.28
C ASN A 64 48.40 -31.66 -10.67
N GLY A 65 47.28 -31.20 -10.11
CA GLY A 65 46.25 -32.06 -9.55
C GLY A 65 46.60 -32.77 -8.23
N CYS A 66 47.59 -32.30 -7.46
CA CYS A 66 48.08 -32.98 -6.24
C CYS A 66 47.07 -33.20 -5.09
N GLY A 67 45.88 -32.61 -5.13
CA GLY A 67 44.84 -32.86 -4.11
C GLY A 67 44.94 -32.06 -2.81
N VAL A 68 46.02 -31.31 -2.55
CA VAL A 68 46.17 -30.55 -1.27
C VAL A 68 44.98 -29.65 -0.98
N CYS A 69 44.50 -28.91 -1.98
CA CYS A 69 43.33 -28.04 -1.84
C CYS A 69 42.03 -28.77 -1.45
N GLN A 70 41.88 -30.04 -1.85
CA GLN A 70 40.74 -30.88 -1.49
C GLN A 70 40.80 -31.26 0.00
N PHE A 71 41.96 -31.72 0.49
CA PHE A 71 42.16 -32.09 1.89
C PHE A 71 42.10 -30.89 2.85
N THR A 72 42.51 -29.71 2.41
CA THR A 72 42.48 -28.50 3.24
C THR A 72 41.09 -27.86 3.34
N CYS A 73 40.13 -28.24 2.48
CA CYS A 73 38.83 -27.58 2.44
C CYS A 73 37.98 -27.93 3.68
N PRO A 74 37.70 -26.98 4.59
CA PRO A 74 37.00 -27.28 5.85
C PRO A 74 35.51 -27.62 5.68
N ILE A 75 34.96 -27.37 4.49
CA ILE A 75 33.55 -27.61 4.13
C ILE A 75 33.40 -28.62 2.99
N GLU A 76 34.50 -29.31 2.65
CA GLU A 76 34.54 -30.38 1.64
C GLU A 76 33.91 -29.97 0.31
N SER A 77 34.12 -28.71 -0.09
CA SER A 77 33.53 -28.17 -1.32
C SER A 77 34.34 -28.52 -2.56
N ILE A 78 35.62 -28.90 -2.40
CA ILE A 78 36.60 -29.06 -3.47
C ILE A 78 36.74 -30.54 -3.83
N HIS A 79 36.77 -30.85 -5.13
CA HIS A 79 36.98 -32.18 -5.66
C HIS A 79 37.80 -32.11 -6.97
N ILE A 80 38.42 -33.23 -7.35
CA ILE A 80 39.26 -33.31 -8.55
C ILE A 80 38.70 -34.38 -9.49
N ASP A 81 38.29 -33.98 -10.69
CA ASP A 81 37.78 -34.87 -11.73
C ASP A 81 38.72 -34.82 -12.94
N ASN A 82 39.25 -35.97 -13.37
CA ASN A 82 40.16 -36.07 -14.52
C ASN A 82 41.34 -35.08 -14.45
N GLY A 83 41.90 -34.87 -13.26
CA GLY A 83 43.00 -33.91 -13.02
C GLY A 83 42.58 -32.44 -12.97
N ILE A 84 41.28 -32.14 -13.10
CA ILE A 84 40.74 -30.78 -13.04
C ILE A 84 40.16 -30.52 -11.65
N VAL A 85 40.70 -29.51 -10.97
CA VAL A 85 40.16 -29.04 -9.69
C VAL A 85 38.85 -28.30 -9.91
N LYS A 86 37.81 -28.72 -9.20
CA LYS A 86 36.47 -28.13 -9.15
C LYS A 86 36.11 -27.77 -7.71
N GLY A 87 34.97 -27.11 -7.53
CA GLY A 87 34.44 -26.85 -6.20
C GLY A 87 34.93 -25.55 -5.53
N ILE A 88 35.77 -24.78 -6.23
CA ILE A 88 36.28 -23.49 -5.77
C ILE A 88 35.42 -22.37 -6.39
N CYS A 89 34.82 -21.51 -5.57
CA CYS A 89 34.00 -20.41 -6.07
C CYS A 89 34.88 -19.24 -6.55
N SER A 90 34.74 -18.90 -7.84
CA SER A 90 35.36 -17.73 -8.47
C SER A 90 34.60 -16.43 -8.22
N ARG A 91 33.47 -16.50 -7.51
CA ARG A 91 32.60 -15.36 -7.17
C ARG A 91 32.17 -14.56 -8.41
N CYS A 92 31.65 -15.26 -9.42
CA CYS A 92 31.43 -14.72 -10.77
C CYS A 92 30.03 -14.15 -11.05
N GLY A 93 29.06 -14.20 -10.13
CA GLY A 93 27.70 -13.68 -10.37
C GLY A 93 26.70 -14.68 -10.92
N VAL A 94 27.14 -15.67 -11.70
CA VAL A 94 26.24 -16.54 -12.47
C VAL A 94 25.12 -17.18 -11.64
N CYS A 95 25.41 -17.61 -10.40
CA CYS A 95 24.39 -18.22 -9.54
C CYS A 95 23.32 -17.25 -9.02
N GLU A 96 23.63 -15.96 -8.93
CA GLU A 96 22.67 -14.88 -8.61
C GLU A 96 21.81 -14.59 -9.84
N ASP A 97 22.43 -14.44 -11.01
CA ASP A 97 21.74 -14.10 -12.27
C ASP A 97 20.70 -15.14 -12.71
N VAL A 98 21.00 -16.43 -12.53
CA VAL A 98 20.09 -17.52 -12.95
C VAL A 98 19.04 -17.88 -11.90
N CYS A 99 19.06 -17.26 -10.71
CA CYS A 99 18.16 -17.64 -9.63
C CYS A 99 16.79 -16.95 -9.80
N SER A 100 15.81 -17.67 -10.35
CA SER A 100 14.43 -17.21 -10.56
C SER A 100 13.74 -16.64 -9.30
N ARG A 101 14.17 -17.06 -8.11
CA ARG A 101 13.65 -16.60 -6.81
C ARG A 101 14.45 -15.48 -6.17
N ASN A 102 15.54 -15.02 -6.80
CA ASN A 102 16.53 -14.11 -6.21
C ASN A 102 16.99 -14.59 -4.82
N ALA A 103 17.12 -15.91 -4.66
CA ALA A 103 17.45 -16.53 -3.38
C ALA A 103 18.97 -16.59 -3.13
N ARG A 104 19.79 -16.45 -4.17
CA ARG A 104 21.25 -16.39 -4.11
C ARG A 104 21.69 -14.93 -4.10
N THR A 105 22.46 -14.51 -3.11
CA THR A 105 22.88 -13.11 -2.97
C THR A 105 24.34 -13.03 -2.57
N ASP A 106 25.09 -12.10 -3.18
CA ASP A 106 26.46 -11.82 -2.76
C ASP A 106 26.49 -11.08 -1.41
N THR A 107 27.36 -11.53 -0.48
CA THR A 107 27.50 -10.88 0.84
C THR A 107 27.96 -9.43 0.77
N ASP A 108 28.73 -9.03 -0.24
CA ASP A 108 29.16 -7.64 -0.38
C ASP A 108 27.99 -6.79 -0.87
N ASN A 109 27.07 -7.33 -1.66
CA ASN A 109 25.81 -6.66 -2.00
C ASN A 109 24.94 -6.49 -0.75
N LEU A 110 24.86 -7.49 0.14
CA LEU A 110 24.15 -7.36 1.42
C LEU A 110 24.76 -6.31 2.34
N VAL A 111 26.09 -6.21 2.40
CA VAL A 111 26.79 -5.19 3.19
C VAL A 111 26.61 -3.81 2.55
N LEU A 112 26.75 -3.68 1.23
CA LEU A 112 26.52 -2.44 0.50
C LEU A 112 25.06 -2.00 0.60
N ASP A 113 24.10 -2.90 0.59
CA ASP A 113 22.69 -2.57 0.74
C ASP A 113 22.35 -2.21 2.18
N LYS A 114 22.93 -2.89 3.18
CA LYS A 114 22.84 -2.46 4.60
C LYS A 114 23.52 -1.11 4.82
N GLN A 115 24.67 -0.86 4.19
CA GLN A 115 25.37 0.43 4.23
C GLN A 115 24.59 1.50 3.49
N LYS A 116 23.96 1.21 2.35
CA LYS A 116 23.06 2.14 1.64
C LYS A 116 21.82 2.42 2.47
N VAL A 117 21.20 1.42 3.08
CA VAL A 117 20.04 1.58 3.98
C VAL A 117 20.45 2.45 5.16
N LEU A 118 21.58 2.16 5.81
CA LEU A 118 22.14 2.98 6.89
C LEU A 118 22.44 4.42 6.44
N LEU A 119 23.12 4.60 5.32
CA LEU A 119 23.42 5.91 4.73
C LEU A 119 22.15 6.66 4.32
N ASN A 120 21.11 5.97 3.84
CA ASN A 120 19.83 6.56 3.48
C ASN A 120 19.06 6.98 4.73
N SER A 121 19.03 6.16 5.78
CA SER A 121 18.49 6.50 7.10
C SER A 121 19.22 7.69 7.72
N MET A 122 20.56 7.73 7.64
CA MET A 122 21.37 8.85 8.12
C MET A 122 21.14 10.13 7.30
N LYS A 123 20.96 10.01 5.97
CA LYS A 123 20.58 11.14 5.10
C LYS A 123 19.18 11.68 5.41
N MET A 124 18.24 10.82 5.81
CA MET A 124 16.91 11.27 6.24
C MET A 124 17.02 12.16 7.48
N VAL A 125 17.78 11.72 8.50
CA VAL A 125 17.94 12.44 9.77
C VAL A 125 18.70 13.76 9.60
N ALA A 126 19.74 13.76 8.75
CA ALA A 126 20.49 14.98 8.46
C ALA A 126 19.60 16.10 7.86
N ASN A 127 18.54 15.73 7.13
CA ASN A 127 17.61 16.68 6.54
C ASN A 127 16.47 17.09 7.48
N THR A 128 16.06 16.22 8.41
CA THR A 128 14.95 16.47 9.34
C THR A 128 15.37 17.30 10.57
N VAL A 129 16.61 17.15 11.07
CA VAL A 129 17.02 17.74 12.36
C VAL A 129 17.95 18.95 12.23
N GLY A 130 18.23 19.43 11.01
CA GLY A 130 19.04 20.65 10.81
C GLY A 130 20.39 20.62 11.54
N TYR A 131 21.11 19.48 11.53
CA TYR A 131 22.39 19.39 12.22
C TYR A 131 23.44 20.26 11.52
N ARG A 132 23.73 21.39 12.16
CA ARG A 132 24.67 22.46 11.78
C ARG A 132 26.13 21.97 11.78
N ALA A 133 26.50 21.15 10.80
CA ALA A 133 27.90 20.97 10.43
C ALA A 133 28.13 21.58 9.03
N GLY A 134 28.23 22.91 8.98
CA GLY A 134 28.96 23.62 7.92
C GLY A 134 28.43 23.59 6.49
N VAL A 135 27.25 23.04 6.20
CA VAL A 135 26.65 23.19 4.86
C VAL A 135 25.86 24.50 4.85
N LYS A 136 26.36 25.50 4.12
CA LYS A 136 25.62 26.73 3.80
C LYS A 136 24.20 26.36 3.40
N LYS A 137 23.22 27.03 4.01
CA LYS A 137 21.80 27.03 3.66
C LYS A 137 21.67 26.90 2.14
N ILE A 138 21.30 25.72 1.64
CA ILE A 138 20.97 25.55 0.23
C ILE A 138 19.59 26.18 0.11
N GLU A 139 19.55 27.50 -0.08
CA GLU A 139 18.32 28.28 -0.29
C GLU A 139 17.59 27.91 -1.59
N ASN A 140 18.03 26.85 -2.28
CA ASN A 140 17.48 26.37 -3.53
C ASN A 140 17.60 24.84 -3.65
N MET A 141 17.17 24.07 -2.65
CA MET A 141 16.81 22.68 -2.94
C MET A 141 15.49 22.72 -3.69
N LYS A 142 15.56 22.99 -5.00
CA LYS A 142 14.44 22.79 -5.90
C LYS A 142 13.98 21.34 -5.69
N LEU A 143 12.74 21.19 -5.24
CA LEU A 143 11.98 19.94 -5.37
C LEU A 143 12.26 19.37 -6.77
N PRO A 144 12.35 18.03 -6.92
CA PRO A 144 12.58 17.42 -8.23
C PRO A 144 11.65 18.10 -9.24
N VAL A 145 12.24 18.63 -10.32
CA VAL A 145 11.56 19.33 -11.41
C VAL A 145 10.27 18.58 -11.71
N LYS A 146 9.10 19.23 -11.57
CA LYS A 146 7.79 18.64 -11.91
C LYS A 146 7.96 17.98 -13.28
N SER A 147 7.88 16.66 -13.32
CA SER A 147 7.78 15.96 -14.60
C SER A 147 6.48 16.42 -15.24
N ASP A 148 6.46 16.66 -16.56
CA ASP A 148 5.23 16.93 -17.31
C ASP A 148 4.24 15.74 -17.33
N LYS A 149 4.54 14.67 -16.59
CA LYS A 149 3.71 13.48 -16.45
C LYS A 149 2.70 13.70 -15.33
N SER A 150 1.46 13.29 -15.56
CA SER A 150 0.43 13.10 -14.54
C SER A 150 -0.14 11.69 -14.65
N ALA A 151 -0.62 11.17 -13.52
CA ALA A 151 -1.49 10.01 -13.52
C ALA A 151 -2.94 10.48 -13.59
N ASP A 152 -3.70 9.91 -14.52
CA ASP A 152 -5.06 10.35 -14.83
C ASP A 152 -6.09 9.24 -14.57
N ARG A 153 -7.29 9.65 -14.16
CA ARG A 153 -8.43 8.75 -13.99
C ARG A 153 -9.72 9.45 -14.34
N VAL A 154 -10.53 8.81 -15.18
CA VAL A 154 -11.88 9.29 -15.49
C VAL A 154 -12.88 8.65 -14.53
N CYS A 155 -13.62 9.48 -13.81
CA CYS A 155 -14.67 9.04 -12.90
C CYS A 155 -15.83 10.04 -12.84
N VAL A 156 -16.91 9.66 -12.17
CA VAL A 156 -17.94 10.62 -11.75
C VAL A 156 -17.48 11.24 -10.44
N SER A 157 -17.20 12.54 -10.44
CA SER A 157 -16.83 13.30 -9.23
C SER A 157 -18.05 13.94 -8.59
N THR A 158 -17.87 14.40 -7.35
CA THR A 158 -18.87 15.14 -6.58
C THR A 158 -18.26 16.47 -6.14
N ASP A 159 -18.90 17.57 -6.53
CA ASP A 159 -18.66 18.90 -5.98
C ASP A 159 -19.27 18.97 -4.57
N MET A 160 -18.41 18.98 -3.55
CA MET A 160 -18.83 18.92 -2.15
C MET A 160 -19.46 20.23 -1.66
N GLU A 161 -19.26 21.35 -2.35
CA GLU A 161 -19.89 22.63 -2.04
C GLU A 161 -21.36 22.65 -2.48
N LYS A 162 -21.65 22.03 -3.64
CA LYS A 162 -23.02 21.90 -4.16
C LYS A 162 -23.78 20.70 -3.60
N CYS A 163 -23.08 19.66 -3.17
CA CYS A 163 -23.73 18.41 -2.75
C CYS A 163 -24.43 18.54 -1.40
N VAL A 164 -25.77 18.55 -1.44
CA VAL A 164 -26.66 18.50 -0.25
C VAL A 164 -26.87 17.10 0.33
N LYS A 165 -26.22 16.07 -0.23
CA LYS A 165 -26.21 14.69 0.30
C LYS A 165 -27.61 14.06 0.44
N CYS A 166 -28.53 14.40 -0.46
CA CYS A 166 -29.90 13.92 -0.42
C CYS A 166 -30.10 12.44 -0.81
N GLY A 167 -29.05 11.72 -1.23
CA GLY A 167 -29.14 10.28 -1.55
C GLY A 167 -29.79 9.92 -2.90
N ARG A 168 -30.41 10.86 -3.63
CA ARG A 168 -31.10 10.56 -4.92
C ARG A 168 -30.19 9.88 -5.95
N CYS A 169 -28.93 10.28 -6.02
CA CYS A 169 -27.96 9.66 -6.92
C CYS A 169 -27.60 8.20 -6.56
N ALA A 170 -27.64 7.84 -5.26
CA ALA A 170 -27.45 6.47 -4.81
C ALA A 170 -28.66 5.60 -5.14
N TYR A 171 -29.88 6.11 -4.91
CA TYR A 171 -31.14 5.41 -5.25
C TYR A 171 -31.21 4.98 -6.72
N TYR A 172 -30.81 5.88 -7.63
CA TYR A 172 -30.84 5.58 -9.06
C TYR A 172 -29.60 4.86 -9.59
N CYS A 173 -28.59 4.59 -8.75
CA CYS A 173 -27.39 3.89 -9.18
C CYS A 173 -27.70 2.40 -9.41
N PRO A 174 -27.66 1.89 -10.65
CA PRO A 174 -28.10 0.52 -10.96
C PRO A 174 -27.22 -0.54 -10.28
N THR A 175 -25.96 -0.21 -10.01
CA THR A 175 -24.98 -1.11 -9.41
C THR A 175 -24.64 -0.73 -7.96
N ARG A 176 -25.34 0.23 -7.36
CA ARG A 176 -25.06 0.71 -5.98
C ARG A 176 -23.61 1.17 -5.77
N ALA A 177 -22.99 1.74 -6.81
CA ALA A 177 -21.62 2.25 -6.77
C ALA A 177 -21.45 3.56 -5.98
N ILE A 178 -22.51 4.04 -5.35
CA ILE A 178 -22.59 5.30 -4.64
C ILE A 178 -23.24 5.01 -3.30
N GLU A 179 -22.53 5.34 -2.23
CA GLU A 179 -22.99 5.25 -0.85
C GLU A 179 -23.25 6.68 -0.35
N VAL A 180 -24.43 6.94 0.20
CA VAL A 180 -24.73 8.22 0.86
C VAL A 180 -25.26 7.90 2.25
N ILE A 181 -24.53 8.37 3.27
CA ILE A 181 -24.93 8.23 4.67
C ILE A 181 -25.61 9.53 5.07
N ILE A 182 -26.88 9.44 5.48
CA ILE A 182 -27.67 10.57 5.97
C ILE A 182 -27.69 10.50 7.50
N GLN A 183 -27.32 11.59 8.18
CA GLN A 183 -27.34 11.63 9.65
C GLN A 183 -28.71 12.02 10.23
N ASP A 184 -29.55 12.71 9.44
CA ASP A 184 -30.87 13.18 9.87
C ASP A 184 -31.97 12.15 9.58
N GLU A 185 -31.86 10.96 10.17
CA GLU A 185 -32.78 9.84 9.93
C GLU A 185 -34.24 10.21 10.24
N GLY A 186 -35.18 9.76 9.39
CA GLY A 186 -36.61 10.01 9.55
C GLY A 186 -37.08 11.40 9.13
N PHE A 187 -36.19 12.28 8.64
CA PHE A 187 -36.55 13.61 8.14
C PHE A 187 -36.40 13.71 6.61
N CYS A 188 -37.23 14.52 5.97
CA CYS A 188 -37.14 14.68 4.51
C CYS A 188 -35.84 15.40 4.15
N VAL A 189 -35.08 14.85 3.20
CA VAL A 189 -33.81 15.43 2.71
C VAL A 189 -33.95 16.08 1.32
N GLY A 190 -35.17 16.34 0.88
CA GLY A 190 -35.42 16.98 -0.42
C GLY A 190 -34.96 16.17 -1.64
N CYS A 191 -34.87 14.84 -1.53
CA CYS A 191 -34.35 13.98 -2.60
C CYS A 191 -35.23 13.90 -3.86
N LYS A 192 -36.49 14.32 -3.80
CA LYS A 192 -37.49 14.27 -4.89
C LYS A 192 -37.79 12.87 -5.47
N ILE A 193 -37.34 11.78 -4.84
CA ILE A 193 -37.68 10.40 -5.28
C ILE A 193 -39.20 10.18 -5.25
N CYS A 194 -39.88 10.72 -4.24
CA CYS A 194 -41.33 10.60 -4.13
C CYS A 194 -42.10 11.30 -5.26
N GLU A 195 -41.52 12.35 -5.86
CA GLU A 195 -42.06 13.02 -7.04
C GLU A 195 -41.84 12.15 -8.29
N ASP A 196 -40.64 11.58 -8.45
CA ASP A 196 -40.31 10.70 -9.58
C ASP A 196 -41.22 9.46 -9.66
N LEU A 197 -41.61 8.93 -8.51
CA LEU A 197 -42.42 7.72 -8.40
C LEU A 197 -43.92 7.99 -8.47
N CYS A 198 -44.38 9.24 -8.35
CA CYS A 198 -45.81 9.54 -8.24
C CYS A 198 -46.49 9.52 -9.62
N PRO A 199 -47.34 8.52 -9.93
CA PRO A 199 -47.93 8.41 -11.26
C PRO A 199 -48.96 9.50 -11.55
N THR A 200 -49.54 10.11 -10.51
CA THR A 200 -50.57 11.16 -10.64
C THR A 200 -50.03 12.57 -10.41
N GLY A 201 -48.73 12.71 -10.11
CA GLY A 201 -48.13 14.01 -9.78
C GLY A 201 -48.67 14.63 -8.48
N ALA A 202 -49.25 13.83 -7.58
CA ALA A 202 -49.77 14.28 -6.29
C ALA A 202 -48.67 14.80 -5.34
N LEU A 203 -47.40 14.52 -5.61
CA LEU A 203 -46.25 15.06 -4.89
C LEU A 203 -45.37 15.86 -5.84
N LYS A 204 -45.26 17.16 -5.63
CA LYS A 204 -44.47 18.05 -6.49
C LYS A 204 -43.90 19.23 -5.72
N ASP A 205 -42.60 19.49 -5.87
CA ASP A 205 -41.90 20.63 -5.24
C ASP A 205 -42.19 20.75 -3.73
N GLY A 206 -42.25 19.59 -3.08
CA GLY A 206 -42.52 19.50 -1.66
C GLY A 206 -44.00 19.60 -1.26
N GLN A 207 -44.93 19.80 -2.18
CA GLN A 207 -46.36 19.88 -1.90
C GLN A 207 -47.07 18.53 -2.10
N TYR A 208 -48.18 18.33 -1.40
CA TYR A 208 -49.03 17.13 -1.49
C TYR A 208 -50.46 17.52 -1.86
N ASP A 209 -51.00 16.93 -2.93
CA ASP A 209 -52.40 17.09 -3.33
C ASP A 209 -53.20 15.80 -3.05
N LYS A 210 -54.12 15.90 -2.09
CA LYS A 210 -55.01 14.81 -1.70
C LYS A 210 -55.99 14.38 -2.80
N ASN A 211 -56.32 15.28 -3.73
CA ASN A 211 -57.31 15.02 -4.78
C ASN A 211 -56.68 14.22 -5.93
N LEU A 212 -55.36 14.35 -6.11
CA LEU A 212 -54.61 13.58 -7.11
C LEU A 212 -54.06 12.28 -6.52
N CYS A 213 -53.86 12.19 -5.21
CA CYS A 213 -53.26 11.02 -4.58
C CYS A 213 -54.21 9.81 -4.59
N THR A 214 -53.75 8.70 -5.15
CA THR A 214 -54.47 7.41 -5.15
C THR A 214 -54.13 6.54 -3.94
N LEU A 215 -53.24 7.00 -3.05
CA LEU A 215 -52.70 6.24 -1.92
C LEU A 215 -52.09 4.87 -2.33
N CYS A 216 -51.40 4.81 -3.48
CA CYS A 216 -50.66 3.61 -3.91
C CYS A 216 -49.39 3.32 -3.09
N LEU A 217 -49.02 4.21 -2.15
CA LEU A 217 -47.92 4.08 -1.19
C LEU A 217 -46.49 3.97 -1.74
N ALA A 218 -46.28 3.97 -3.07
CA ALA A 218 -44.95 3.89 -3.67
C ALA A 218 -43.95 4.92 -3.11
N CYS A 219 -44.40 6.16 -2.85
CA CYS A 219 -43.56 7.20 -2.26
C CYS A 219 -43.13 6.93 -0.81
N VAL A 220 -43.97 6.23 -0.02
CA VAL A 220 -43.69 5.85 1.36
C VAL A 220 -42.71 4.68 1.38
N GLU A 221 -42.98 3.64 0.58
CA GLU A 221 -42.15 2.42 0.51
C GLU A 221 -40.74 2.69 -0.02
N ASN A 222 -40.56 3.69 -0.89
CA ASN A 222 -39.28 4.06 -1.48
C ASN A 222 -38.66 5.30 -0.84
N CYS A 223 -39.14 5.73 0.33
CA CYS A 223 -38.56 6.86 1.04
C CYS A 223 -37.22 6.44 1.66
N ILE A 224 -36.11 6.79 1.00
CA ILE A 224 -34.74 6.41 1.42
C ILE A 224 -34.28 6.91 2.79
N ASN A 225 -35.11 7.68 3.50
CA ASN A 225 -34.81 8.24 4.82
C ASN A 225 -36.05 8.24 5.74
N ASP A 226 -37.04 7.38 5.45
CA ASP A 226 -38.23 7.15 6.29
C ASP A 226 -39.02 8.40 6.73
N ALA A 227 -39.02 9.42 5.88
CA ALA A 227 -39.61 10.72 6.16
C ALA A 227 -41.11 10.83 5.84
N LEU A 228 -41.70 9.85 5.15
CA LEU A 228 -43.08 9.88 4.69
C LEU A 228 -43.92 8.83 5.42
N LYS A 229 -45.11 9.22 5.88
CA LYS A 229 -46.06 8.34 6.58
C LYS A 229 -47.49 8.60 6.13
N VAL A 230 -48.39 7.64 6.33
CA VAL A 230 -49.82 7.82 6.08
C VAL A 230 -50.52 8.22 7.36
N LYS A 231 -51.31 9.29 7.33
CA LYS A 231 -52.20 9.72 8.42
C LYS A 231 -53.47 10.32 7.85
N ASP A 232 -54.63 9.90 8.36
CA ASP A 232 -55.95 10.42 7.95
C ASP A 232 -56.15 10.40 6.41
N PHE A 233 -55.78 9.28 5.77
CA PHE A 233 -55.81 9.11 4.30
C PHE A 233 -54.97 10.15 3.53
N LYS A 234 -53.92 10.68 4.15
CA LYS A 234 -52.98 11.63 3.52
C LYS A 234 -51.54 11.20 3.73
N ILE A 235 -50.69 11.56 2.78
CA ILE A 235 -49.24 11.47 2.95
C ILE A 235 -48.78 12.66 3.78
N VAL A 236 -48.14 12.37 4.91
CA VAL A 236 -47.53 13.35 5.81
C VAL A 236 -46.02 13.22 5.71
N ARG A 237 -45.35 14.36 5.57
CA ARG A 237 -43.90 14.47 5.54
C ARG A 237 -43.37 14.99 6.86
N ASN A 238 -42.37 14.32 7.40
CA ASN A 238 -41.58 14.81 8.53
C ASN A 238 -40.47 15.75 8.02
N ILE A 239 -40.44 16.98 8.49
CA ILE A 239 -39.50 18.03 8.06
C ILE A 239 -38.83 18.61 9.32
N LYS A 240 -37.52 18.83 9.27
CA LYS A 240 -36.73 19.28 10.42
C LYS A 240 -36.88 20.77 10.72
N ASP A 241 -36.97 21.60 9.67
CA ASP A 241 -37.24 23.04 9.77
C ASP A 241 -38.57 23.37 9.09
N SER A 242 -39.50 23.95 9.83
CA SER A 242 -40.85 24.32 9.38
C SER A 242 -40.96 25.75 8.86
N SER A 243 -39.84 26.41 8.55
CA SER A 243 -39.85 27.79 8.03
C SER A 243 -40.47 27.82 6.62
N MET A 244 -41.37 28.78 6.39
CA MET A 244 -42.13 28.90 5.14
C MET A 244 -41.26 29.19 3.90
N ASP A 245 -40.01 29.57 4.10
CA ASP A 245 -39.12 30.07 3.05
C ASP A 245 -38.26 28.97 2.39
N ASN A 246 -38.27 27.74 2.89
CA ASN A 246 -37.50 26.64 2.30
C ASN A 246 -38.22 25.27 2.35
N PRO A 247 -39.11 24.97 1.38
CA PRO A 247 -39.93 23.74 1.38
C PRO A 247 -39.15 22.43 1.15
N LEU A 248 -37.84 22.52 0.88
CA LEU A 248 -36.93 21.39 0.68
C LEU A 248 -35.74 21.55 1.63
N CYS A 249 -35.53 20.59 2.54
CA CYS A 249 -34.38 20.60 3.46
C CYS A 249 -33.06 20.72 2.66
N SER A 250 -32.34 21.82 2.83
CA SER A 250 -31.19 22.17 2.00
C SER A 250 -29.83 21.93 2.66
N ASN A 251 -29.77 21.31 3.84
CA ASN A 251 -28.49 21.16 4.55
C ASN A 251 -28.40 19.88 5.39
N THR A 252 -28.61 18.72 4.75
CA THR A 252 -28.48 17.41 5.38
C THR A 252 -27.01 17.13 5.72
N LYS A 253 -26.75 16.78 6.98
CA LYS A 253 -25.43 16.29 7.38
C LYS A 253 -25.25 14.83 6.98
N GLY A 254 -24.04 14.48 6.57
CA GLY A 254 -23.76 13.14 6.07
C GLY A 254 -22.48 13.05 5.26
N THR A 255 -22.29 11.91 4.62
CA THR A 255 -21.18 11.64 3.70
C THR A 255 -21.66 11.05 2.39
N ILE A 256 -20.84 11.19 1.36
CA ILE A 256 -21.08 10.61 0.04
C ILE A 256 -19.79 10.01 -0.47
N VAL A 257 -19.82 8.72 -0.73
CA VAL A 257 -18.69 7.96 -1.27
C VAL A 257 -19.11 7.36 -2.59
N SER A 258 -18.21 7.33 -3.56
CA SER A 258 -18.49 6.78 -4.90
C SER A 258 -17.31 5.95 -5.37
N CYS A 259 -17.61 4.92 -6.16
CA CYS A 259 -16.59 4.12 -6.82
C CYS A 259 -15.64 5.04 -7.61
N LEU A 260 -14.34 4.91 -7.31
CA LEU A 260 -13.28 5.68 -7.95
C LEU A 260 -13.04 5.29 -9.40
N ASN A 261 -13.53 4.14 -9.85
CA ASN A 261 -13.26 3.60 -11.19
C ASN A 261 -11.77 3.26 -11.45
N CYS A 262 -10.98 3.04 -10.40
CA CYS A 262 -9.56 2.70 -10.50
C CYS A 262 -9.31 1.35 -11.20
N GLY A 263 -10.25 0.40 -11.11
CA GLY A 263 -10.16 -0.91 -11.77
C GLY A 263 -9.49 -2.01 -10.94
N LEU A 264 -9.09 -1.74 -9.69
CA LEU A 264 -8.50 -2.76 -8.80
C LEU A 264 -9.39 -3.99 -8.63
N CYS A 265 -10.70 -3.78 -8.52
CA CYS A 265 -11.66 -4.88 -8.40
C CYS A 265 -11.60 -5.83 -9.60
N ARG A 266 -11.36 -5.33 -10.82
CA ARG A 266 -11.15 -6.18 -12.00
C ARG A 266 -9.84 -6.95 -11.92
N GLU A 267 -8.78 -6.35 -11.40
CA GLU A 267 -7.48 -7.03 -11.30
C GLU A 267 -7.51 -8.15 -10.26
N LYS A 268 -8.22 -7.92 -9.14
CA LYS A 268 -8.39 -8.93 -8.08
C LYS A 268 -9.37 -10.02 -8.50
N PHE A 269 -10.54 -9.63 -9.00
CA PHE A 269 -11.48 -10.56 -9.60
C PHE A 269 -11.16 -10.77 -11.08
N ASP A 270 -10.06 -11.47 -11.35
CA ASP A 270 -9.66 -11.85 -12.71
C ASP A 270 -10.53 -13.01 -13.22
N SER A 271 -11.74 -12.63 -13.62
CA SER A 271 -12.78 -13.50 -14.17
C SER A 271 -13.37 -12.84 -15.42
N PRO A 272 -13.84 -13.61 -16.41
CA PRO A 272 -14.60 -13.06 -17.54
C PRO A 272 -15.89 -12.36 -17.10
N ALA A 273 -16.38 -12.65 -15.89
CA ALA A 273 -17.58 -12.03 -15.33
C ALA A 273 -17.44 -10.54 -15.09
N LEU A 274 -16.25 -10.01 -14.76
CA LEU A 274 -16.04 -8.58 -14.60
C LEU A 274 -15.04 -8.15 -15.68
N ILE A 275 -15.34 -7.10 -16.43
CA ILE A 275 -14.41 -6.51 -17.38
C ILE A 275 -14.40 -5.00 -17.24
N LYS A 276 -13.27 -4.37 -17.61
CA LYS A 276 -13.16 -2.93 -17.75
C LYS A 276 -13.03 -2.59 -19.23
N LYS A 277 -14.06 -1.98 -19.80
CA LYS A 277 -14.04 -1.45 -21.17
C LYS A 277 -13.94 0.06 -21.08
N GLU A 278 -12.81 0.62 -21.52
CA GLU A 278 -12.48 2.02 -21.34
C GLU A 278 -12.58 2.41 -19.84
N ASN A 279 -13.43 3.38 -19.52
CA ASN A 279 -13.68 3.87 -18.16
C ASN A 279 -14.94 3.28 -17.54
N ALA A 280 -15.37 2.09 -17.97
CA ALA A 280 -16.63 1.52 -17.54
C ALA A 280 -16.48 0.05 -17.16
N LEU A 281 -16.81 -0.28 -15.92
CA LEU A 281 -16.88 -1.66 -15.47
C LEU A 281 -18.16 -2.31 -16.00
N ARG A 282 -18.09 -3.57 -16.41
CA ARG A 282 -19.21 -4.37 -16.89
C ARG A 282 -19.15 -5.72 -16.22
N TYR A 283 -20.28 -6.16 -15.68
CA TYR A 283 -20.39 -7.42 -14.99
C TYR A 283 -21.42 -8.30 -15.67
N ASP A 284 -21.05 -9.54 -15.97
CA ASP A 284 -21.91 -10.58 -16.51
C ASP A 284 -22.10 -11.66 -15.44
N PRO A 285 -23.25 -11.67 -14.73
CA PRO A 285 -23.55 -12.66 -13.70
C PRO A 285 -23.55 -14.10 -14.22
N SER A 286 -23.78 -14.32 -15.53
CA SER A 286 -23.82 -15.67 -16.13
C SER A 286 -22.43 -16.31 -16.23
N GLN A 287 -21.39 -15.48 -16.26
CA GLN A 287 -19.99 -15.92 -16.28
C GLN A 287 -19.41 -16.05 -14.86
N ASP A 288 -20.10 -15.52 -13.84
CA ASP A 288 -19.70 -15.63 -12.44
C ASP A 288 -20.23 -16.92 -11.83
N LYS A 289 -19.48 -18.01 -12.02
CA LYS A 289 -19.82 -19.31 -11.44
C LYS A 289 -19.61 -19.29 -9.92
N ASP A 290 -20.57 -19.85 -9.19
CA ASP A 290 -20.43 -20.07 -7.75
C ASP A 290 -19.45 -21.23 -7.51
N SER A 291 -18.20 -20.86 -7.26
CA SER A 291 -17.07 -21.76 -7.09
C SER A 291 -16.15 -21.16 -6.04
N GLU A 292 -15.48 -22.02 -5.25
CA GLU A 292 -14.60 -21.58 -4.17
C GLU A 292 -13.57 -20.55 -4.65
N GLU A 293 -12.97 -20.76 -5.83
CA GLU A 293 -12.03 -19.83 -6.46
C GLU A 293 -12.64 -18.45 -6.76
N ASN A 294 -13.84 -18.40 -7.36
CA ASN A 294 -14.49 -17.11 -7.63
C ASN A 294 -14.93 -16.42 -6.34
N ASN A 295 -15.36 -17.18 -5.34
CA ASN A 295 -15.77 -16.65 -4.04
C ASN A 295 -14.59 -15.98 -3.34
N GLU A 296 -13.42 -16.63 -3.33
CA GLU A 296 -12.18 -16.05 -2.78
C GLU A 296 -11.77 -14.77 -3.53
N LYS A 297 -11.77 -14.80 -4.87
CA LYS A 297 -11.38 -13.63 -5.68
C LYS A 297 -12.35 -12.45 -5.53
N ARG A 298 -13.66 -12.69 -5.33
CA ARG A 298 -14.63 -11.61 -5.05
C ARG A 298 -14.39 -11.01 -3.68
N LEU A 299 -14.15 -11.83 -2.66
CA LEU A 299 -13.76 -11.35 -1.33
C LEU A 299 -12.47 -10.52 -1.40
N GLU A 300 -11.47 -10.96 -2.19
CA GLU A 300 -10.26 -10.18 -2.40
C GLU A 300 -10.56 -8.83 -3.08
N ALA A 301 -11.42 -8.80 -4.11
CA ALA A 301 -11.82 -7.57 -4.79
C ALA A 301 -12.57 -6.59 -3.86
N ILE A 302 -13.44 -7.11 -2.98
CA ILE A 302 -14.17 -6.33 -1.99
C ILE A 302 -13.21 -5.74 -0.96
N TYR A 303 -12.35 -6.58 -0.38
CA TYR A 303 -11.37 -6.17 0.63
C TYR A 303 -10.40 -5.11 0.10
N ASN A 304 -9.99 -5.22 -1.16
CA ASN A 304 -9.06 -4.28 -1.80
C ASN A 304 -9.75 -3.05 -2.43
N CYS A 305 -11.06 -2.87 -2.26
CA CYS A 305 -11.77 -1.69 -2.74
C CYS A 305 -11.40 -0.47 -1.87
N PRO A 306 -10.68 0.54 -2.40
CA PRO A 306 -10.14 1.63 -1.56
C PRO A 306 -11.20 2.46 -0.84
N VAL A 307 -12.41 2.50 -1.39
CA VAL A 307 -13.55 3.28 -0.90
C VAL A 307 -14.67 2.41 -0.34
N SER A 308 -14.46 1.09 -0.26
CA SER A 308 -15.38 0.11 0.30
C SER A 308 -16.80 0.16 -0.27
N THR A 309 -16.96 0.54 -1.54
CA THR A 309 -18.28 0.54 -2.20
C THR A 309 -18.68 -0.84 -2.72
N LEU A 310 -17.70 -1.73 -2.97
CA LEU A 310 -17.93 -3.08 -3.47
C LEU A 310 -18.60 -3.97 -2.41
N SER A 311 -19.55 -4.78 -2.83
CA SER A 311 -20.26 -5.74 -1.96
C SER A 311 -20.82 -6.92 -2.76
N GLU A 312 -21.34 -7.92 -2.06
CA GLU A 312 -22.09 -9.04 -2.63
C GLU A 312 -23.58 -8.97 -2.24
N ASN A 313 -24.43 -9.52 -3.11
CA ASN A 313 -25.83 -9.82 -2.76
C ASN A 313 -25.96 -11.27 -2.22
N GLU A 314 -27.18 -11.68 -1.91
CA GLU A 314 -27.52 -13.02 -1.40
C GLU A 314 -27.13 -14.17 -2.35
N ASP A 315 -27.01 -13.89 -3.66
CA ASP A 315 -26.61 -14.86 -4.70
C ASP A 315 -25.09 -14.86 -4.97
N ASN A 316 -24.30 -14.27 -4.08
CA ASN A 316 -22.85 -14.11 -4.23
C ASN A 316 -22.45 -13.39 -5.53
N LYS A 317 -23.23 -12.37 -5.94
CA LYS A 317 -22.96 -11.54 -7.11
C LYS A 317 -22.46 -10.16 -6.72
N LEU A 318 -21.49 -9.66 -7.47
CA LEU A 318 -20.81 -8.42 -7.15
C LEU A 318 -21.67 -7.19 -7.47
N PHE A 319 -21.63 -6.21 -6.57
CA PHE A 319 -22.19 -4.85 -6.71
C PHE A 319 -21.14 -3.81 -6.28
N GLY A 320 -21.48 -2.52 -6.41
CA GLY A 320 -20.66 -1.43 -5.88
C GLY A 320 -19.65 -0.81 -6.84
N TYR A 321 -19.72 -1.13 -8.13
CA TYR A 321 -18.81 -0.63 -9.17
C TYR A 321 -19.49 0.31 -10.16
N CYS A 322 -18.79 1.34 -10.62
CA CYS A 322 -19.34 2.29 -11.58
C CYS A 322 -19.38 1.72 -13.00
N VAL A 323 -20.57 1.69 -13.60
CA VAL A 323 -20.77 1.33 -15.02
C VAL A 323 -20.74 2.55 -15.94
N SER A 324 -20.52 3.75 -15.41
CA SER A 324 -20.45 5.01 -16.17
C SER A 324 -21.71 5.28 -17.02
N CYS A 325 -22.90 4.94 -16.49
CA CYS A 325 -24.18 5.16 -17.19
C CYS A 325 -24.67 6.62 -17.16
N GLY A 326 -24.10 7.48 -16.31
CA GLY A 326 -24.49 8.89 -16.19
C GLY A 326 -25.82 9.15 -15.48
N LYS A 327 -26.56 8.14 -15.02
CA LYS A 327 -27.85 8.37 -14.35
C LYS A 327 -27.73 9.24 -13.09
N CYS A 328 -26.65 9.07 -12.33
CA CYS A 328 -26.37 9.88 -11.13
C CYS A 328 -26.10 11.36 -11.42
N THR A 329 -25.61 11.70 -12.62
CA THR A 329 -25.43 13.10 -13.04
C THR A 329 -26.76 13.68 -13.51
N GLN A 330 -27.55 12.90 -14.26
CA GLN A 330 -28.86 13.30 -14.77
C GLN A 330 -29.88 13.62 -13.67
N VAL A 331 -29.89 12.83 -12.59
CA VAL A 331 -30.87 12.99 -11.49
C VAL A 331 -30.41 14.01 -10.43
N CYS A 332 -29.20 14.55 -10.52
CA CYS A 332 -28.66 15.45 -9.50
C CYS A 332 -29.28 16.84 -9.61
N ASN A 333 -30.16 17.19 -8.65
CA ASN A 333 -30.82 18.50 -8.61
C ASN A 333 -29.83 19.66 -8.51
N GLU A 334 -28.80 19.50 -7.68
CA GLU A 334 -27.80 20.54 -7.40
C GLU A 334 -26.69 20.61 -8.44
N GLN A 335 -26.75 19.78 -9.49
CA GLN A 335 -25.67 19.65 -10.49
C GLN A 335 -24.29 19.40 -9.86
N ALA A 336 -24.26 18.79 -8.67
CA ALA A 336 -23.06 18.50 -7.92
C ALA A 336 -22.26 17.33 -8.50
N ARG A 337 -22.82 16.56 -9.45
CA ARG A 337 -22.17 15.37 -10.01
C ARG A 337 -21.89 15.53 -11.49
N SER A 338 -20.66 15.24 -11.90
CA SER A 338 -20.24 15.32 -13.31
C SER A 338 -19.16 14.29 -13.64
N PHE A 339 -18.99 13.96 -14.93
CA PHE A 339 -17.83 13.20 -15.39
C PHE A 339 -16.62 14.12 -15.45
N GLN A 340 -15.51 13.70 -14.85
CA GLN A 340 -14.27 14.45 -14.84
C GLN A 340 -13.08 13.51 -15.05
N THR A 341 -12.03 14.07 -15.66
CA THR A 341 -10.68 13.50 -15.62
C THR A 341 -9.98 14.12 -14.43
N ILE A 342 -9.65 13.29 -13.44
CA ILE A 342 -8.83 13.69 -12.30
C ILE A 342 -7.38 13.39 -12.65
N SER A 343 -6.52 14.38 -12.46
CA SER A 343 -5.08 14.28 -12.73
C SER A 343 -4.29 14.58 -11.46
N TRP A 344 -3.23 13.83 -11.23
CA TRP A 344 -2.27 14.10 -10.15
C TRP A 344 -0.85 13.95 -10.68
N ASP A 345 -0.02 14.94 -10.39
CA ASP A 345 1.38 15.05 -10.81
C ASP A 345 2.36 14.48 -9.78
N GLY A 346 1.85 13.79 -8.75
CA GLY A 346 2.68 13.24 -7.67
C GLY A 346 3.03 14.25 -6.59
N GLU A 347 2.42 15.44 -6.58
CA GLU A 347 2.61 16.44 -5.53
C GLU A 347 2.21 15.92 -4.14
N VAL A 348 3.05 16.21 -3.15
CA VAL A 348 2.89 15.85 -1.73
C VAL A 348 3.24 17.08 -0.89
N SER A 349 2.41 17.42 0.08
CA SER A 349 2.64 18.59 0.93
C SER A 349 3.79 18.39 1.92
N ASP A 350 4.26 19.50 2.49
CA ASP A 350 5.30 19.51 3.53
C ASP A 350 4.84 18.90 4.87
N ASP A 351 3.55 18.60 5.02
CA ASP A 351 2.99 17.88 6.19
C ASP A 351 3.37 16.38 6.20
N CYS A 352 4.09 15.92 5.18
CA CYS A 352 4.54 14.54 5.08
C CYS A 352 5.55 14.18 6.17
N ILE A 353 5.14 13.29 7.08
CA ILE A 353 5.98 12.80 8.19
C ILE A 353 6.84 11.57 7.83
N SER A 354 6.93 11.22 6.54
CA SER A 354 7.72 10.05 6.07
C SER A 354 7.35 8.71 6.74
N CYS A 355 6.07 8.54 7.10
CA CYS A 355 5.53 7.36 7.78
C CYS A 355 5.41 6.11 6.90
N GLY A 356 5.55 6.24 5.58
CA GLY A 356 5.62 5.11 4.63
C GLY A 356 4.35 4.30 4.42
N ILE A 357 3.24 4.63 5.09
CA ILE A 357 1.93 3.98 4.92
C ILE A 357 1.51 3.94 3.45
N CYS A 358 1.74 5.03 2.72
CA CYS A 358 1.42 5.12 1.29
C CYS A 358 2.25 4.15 0.42
N ALA A 359 3.50 3.87 0.79
CA ALA A 359 4.33 2.89 0.08
C ALA A 359 3.90 1.45 0.42
N GLU A 360 3.58 1.19 1.69
CA GLU A 360 3.09 -0.09 2.20
C GLU A 360 1.76 -0.51 1.55
N LEU A 361 0.81 0.42 1.45
CA LEU A 361 -0.54 0.14 0.96
C LEU A 361 -0.73 0.31 -0.55
N CYS A 362 0.31 0.70 -1.30
CA CYS A 362 0.17 0.94 -2.73
C CYS A 362 0.05 -0.40 -3.49
N PRO A 363 -1.11 -0.73 -4.09
CA PRO A 363 -1.31 -2.02 -4.77
C PRO A 363 -0.50 -2.17 -6.06
N LYS A 364 0.10 -1.06 -6.54
CA LYS A 364 0.93 -1.02 -7.74
C LYS A 364 2.40 -0.79 -7.46
N GLU A 365 2.79 -0.72 -6.18
CA GLU A 365 4.16 -0.39 -5.77
C GLU A 365 4.68 0.89 -6.47
N ALA A 366 3.77 1.84 -6.72
CA ALA A 366 4.07 3.09 -7.41
C ALA A 366 4.74 4.10 -6.48
N ILE A 367 4.73 3.87 -5.17
CA ILE A 367 5.26 4.81 -4.18
C ILE A 367 6.49 4.23 -3.50
N SER A 368 7.57 5.01 -3.46
CA SER A 368 8.82 4.66 -2.76
C SER A 368 9.25 5.79 -1.82
N LEU A 369 9.95 5.45 -0.73
CA LEU A 369 10.46 6.43 0.23
C LEU A 369 11.78 7.06 -0.27
N LYS A 370 11.87 8.39 -0.33
CA LYS A 370 13.12 9.12 -0.65
C LYS A 370 13.28 10.37 0.21
N ARG A 371 14.34 10.41 1.04
CA ARG A 371 14.90 11.62 1.69
C ARG A 371 13.85 12.62 2.23
N GLY A 372 13.08 12.22 3.24
CA GLY A 372 12.12 13.13 3.90
C GLY A 372 10.79 13.32 3.16
N THR A 373 10.61 12.72 1.98
CA THR A 373 9.33 12.65 1.27
C THR A 373 9.19 11.31 0.54
N ILE A 374 8.16 11.18 -0.29
CA ILE A 374 7.91 10.01 -1.12
C ILE A 374 8.14 10.35 -2.60
N ASN A 375 8.45 9.33 -3.39
CA ASN A 375 8.59 9.41 -4.84
C ASN A 375 7.52 8.54 -5.47
N VAL A 376 6.72 9.14 -6.36
CA VAL A 376 5.63 8.47 -7.06
C VAL A 376 6.05 8.17 -8.49
N ASP A 377 5.95 6.90 -8.89
CA ASP A 377 6.02 6.43 -10.26
C ASP A 377 4.63 6.61 -10.90
N LEU A 378 4.46 7.71 -11.62
CA LEU A 378 3.18 8.09 -12.23
C LEU A 378 2.76 7.14 -13.35
N ASP A 379 3.70 6.43 -13.98
CA ASP A 379 3.38 5.45 -15.02
C ASP A 379 2.73 4.17 -14.40
N LYS A 380 3.02 3.88 -13.13
CA LYS A 380 2.39 2.77 -12.37
C LYS A 380 1.15 3.19 -11.59
N CYS A 381 0.99 4.48 -11.32
CA CYS A 381 -0.09 4.98 -10.48
C CYS A 381 -1.45 4.86 -11.19
N ILE A 382 -2.34 4.05 -10.63
CA ILE A 382 -3.72 3.89 -11.14
C ILE A 382 -4.73 4.83 -10.47
N MET A 383 -4.26 5.83 -9.74
CA MET A 383 -5.10 6.81 -9.04
C MET A 383 -6.17 6.14 -8.17
N CYS A 384 -5.80 5.15 -7.35
CA CYS A 384 -6.74 4.46 -6.46
C CYS A 384 -7.01 5.22 -5.14
N GLU A 385 -6.27 6.29 -4.87
CA GLU A 385 -6.36 7.15 -3.69
C GLU A 385 -6.10 6.46 -2.33
N THR A 386 -5.83 5.16 -2.26
CA THR A 386 -5.54 4.43 -1.01
C THR A 386 -4.50 5.16 -0.15
N CYS A 387 -3.44 5.68 -0.78
CA CYS A 387 -2.39 6.45 -0.11
C CYS A 387 -2.90 7.73 0.56
N GLY A 388 -3.75 8.51 -0.11
CA GLY A 388 -4.35 9.74 0.45
C GLY A 388 -5.42 9.42 1.51
N ILE A 389 -6.22 8.38 1.28
CA ILE A 389 -7.24 7.89 2.21
C ILE A 389 -6.61 7.51 3.57
N HIS A 390 -5.41 6.92 3.58
CA HIS A 390 -4.72 6.43 4.77
C HIS A 390 -3.60 7.37 5.28
N CYS A 391 -3.34 8.49 4.59
CA CYS A 391 -2.28 9.43 5.00
C CYS A 391 -2.67 10.15 6.30
N PRO A 392 -1.99 9.96 7.44
CA PRO A 392 -2.43 10.51 8.72
C PRO A 392 -2.41 12.05 8.77
N THR A 393 -1.58 12.69 7.94
CA THR A 393 -1.43 14.16 7.87
C THR A 393 -2.09 14.79 6.65
N ASP A 394 -2.83 14.00 5.86
CA ASP A 394 -3.47 14.46 4.61
C ASP A 394 -2.50 15.12 3.60
N ALA A 395 -1.21 14.77 3.67
CA ALA A 395 -0.18 15.30 2.77
C ALA A 395 -0.33 14.86 1.30
N ILE A 396 -1.15 13.85 1.02
CA ILE A 396 -1.46 13.36 -0.33
C ILE A 396 -2.92 13.71 -0.64
N PRO A 397 -3.22 14.41 -1.75
CA PRO A 397 -4.58 14.80 -2.08
C PRO A 397 -5.46 13.60 -2.41
N LYS A 398 -6.76 13.75 -2.17
CA LYS A 398 -7.81 12.77 -2.49
C LYS A 398 -9.09 13.49 -2.91
N THR A 399 -9.89 12.84 -3.74
CA THR A 399 -11.19 13.35 -4.22
C THR A 399 -12.36 12.73 -3.47
N THR A 400 -12.17 11.55 -2.88
CA THR A 400 -13.18 10.91 -2.03
C THR A 400 -13.24 11.53 -0.64
N SER A 401 -14.43 11.47 -0.01
CA SER A 401 -14.59 11.76 1.41
C SER A 401 -14.17 10.59 2.31
N THR A 402 -13.83 9.42 1.75
CA THR A 402 -13.35 8.27 2.53
C THR A 402 -12.05 8.63 3.23
N LYS A 403 -11.98 8.34 4.53
CA LYS A 403 -10.77 8.50 5.33
C LYS A 403 -10.63 7.32 6.28
N TYR A 404 -9.40 6.83 6.42
CA TYR A 404 -9.05 5.90 7.48
C TYR A 404 -8.11 6.60 8.46
N LYS A 405 -8.34 6.33 9.76
CA LYS A 405 -7.46 6.76 10.84
C LYS A 405 -6.87 5.53 11.50
N ILE A 406 -5.65 5.70 12.02
CA ILE A 406 -5.00 4.68 12.83
C ILE A 406 -5.79 4.58 14.13
N SER A 407 -6.28 3.38 14.45
CA SER A 407 -7.08 3.12 15.65
C SER A 407 -6.29 2.50 16.79
N GLY A 408 -5.14 1.93 16.47
CA GLY A 408 -4.26 1.23 17.41
C GLY A 408 -3.14 0.53 16.67
N GLY A 409 -2.39 -0.27 17.40
CA GLY A 409 -1.31 -1.07 16.85
C GLY A 409 -0.45 -1.71 17.93
N PHE A 410 0.66 -2.26 17.48
CA PHE A 410 1.68 -2.85 18.32
C PHE A 410 3.04 -2.34 17.87
N ASN A 411 3.92 -2.04 18.82
CA ASN A 411 5.28 -1.70 18.49
C ASN A 411 6.24 -2.29 19.54
N TYR A 412 7.37 -2.81 19.06
CA TYR A 412 8.40 -3.37 19.92
C TYR A 412 9.76 -3.21 19.27
N ILE A 413 10.77 -2.87 20.08
CA ILE A 413 12.16 -2.73 19.62
C ILE A 413 12.92 -3.99 20.03
N ASP A 414 13.35 -4.78 19.04
CA ASP A 414 14.26 -5.90 19.24
C ASP A 414 15.67 -5.38 19.55
N GLU A 415 16.04 -5.49 20.83
CA GLU A 415 17.34 -5.05 21.35
C GLU A 415 18.52 -5.79 20.68
N ASN A 416 18.33 -7.02 20.19
CA ASN A 416 19.40 -7.76 19.52
C ASN A 416 19.75 -7.16 18.15
N LEU A 417 18.79 -6.48 17.52
CA LEU A 417 18.96 -5.81 16.24
C LEU A 417 19.24 -4.31 16.41
N CYS A 418 18.91 -3.71 17.55
CA CYS A 418 19.06 -2.29 17.78
C CYS A 418 20.53 -1.86 17.81
N VAL A 419 20.92 -0.98 16.89
CA VAL A 419 22.29 -0.41 16.85
C VAL A 419 22.43 0.88 17.67
N LYS A 420 21.39 1.25 18.42
CA LYS A 420 21.34 2.41 19.35
C LYS A 420 21.69 3.76 18.69
N CYS A 421 21.31 3.94 17.42
CA CYS A 421 21.64 5.13 16.64
C CYS A 421 20.80 6.39 16.99
N GLY A 422 19.64 6.24 17.65
CA GLY A 422 18.80 7.36 18.08
C GLY A 422 17.82 7.91 17.03
N LEU A 423 17.92 7.48 15.76
CA LEU A 423 17.11 8.04 14.67
C LEU A 423 15.60 7.89 14.87
N CYS A 424 15.17 6.82 15.53
CA CYS A 424 13.76 6.59 15.86
C CYS A 424 13.19 7.64 16.82
N LYS A 425 14.01 8.10 17.77
CA LYS A 425 13.65 9.18 18.68
C LYS A 425 13.57 10.52 17.95
N ASP A 426 14.55 10.80 17.10
CA ASP A 426 14.64 12.06 16.36
C ASP A 426 13.51 12.26 15.34
N ILE A 427 13.00 11.18 14.74
CA ILE A 427 11.90 11.25 13.77
C ILE A 427 10.51 11.27 14.42
N CYS A 428 10.41 10.98 15.73
CA CYS A 428 9.13 10.80 16.40
C CYS A 428 8.51 12.16 16.74
N GLY A 429 7.56 12.61 15.92
CA GLY A 429 6.84 13.88 16.14
C GLY A 429 6.00 13.92 17.42
N GLU A 430 5.59 12.76 17.95
CA GLU A 430 4.80 12.63 19.19
C GLU A 430 5.67 12.53 20.45
N GLU A 431 7.00 12.52 20.30
CA GLU A 431 7.94 12.29 21.42
C GLU A 431 7.65 11.00 22.22
N ALA A 432 7.08 9.99 21.55
CA ALA A 432 6.69 8.72 22.16
C ALA A 432 7.90 7.80 22.45
N ILE A 433 9.11 8.12 21.98
CA ILE A 433 10.29 7.28 22.19
C ILE A 433 11.25 7.95 23.16
N TYR A 434 11.48 7.30 24.31
CA TYR A 434 12.42 7.75 25.33
C TYR A 434 13.54 6.74 25.57
N THR A 435 14.52 7.12 26.37
CA THR A 435 15.73 6.33 26.63
C THR A 435 15.86 6.02 28.12
N VAL A 436 16.18 4.78 28.46
CA VAL A 436 16.47 4.32 29.82
C VAL A 436 17.94 3.92 29.91
N ASP A 437 18.64 4.36 30.96
CA ASP A 437 20.04 3.98 31.21
C ASP A 437 20.13 2.58 31.85
N ILE A 438 20.97 1.73 31.28
CA ILE A 438 21.21 0.33 31.67
C ILE A 438 22.70 0.07 32.00
N SER A 439 23.41 1.08 32.52
CA SER A 439 24.86 1.11 32.80
C SER A 439 25.45 0.01 33.72
N ASN A 440 24.74 -1.09 34.01
CA ASN A 440 25.24 -2.22 34.80
C ASN A 440 25.75 -3.41 33.96
N GLU A 441 25.81 -3.31 32.62
CA GLU A 441 26.32 -4.38 31.75
C GLU A 441 27.47 -3.89 30.85
N ASP A 442 28.71 -4.27 31.21
CA ASP A 442 29.95 -3.91 30.52
C ASP A 442 30.08 -4.60 29.14
N VAL A 443 29.67 -3.94 28.04
CA VAL A 443 29.93 -4.44 26.67
C VAL A 443 30.54 -3.39 25.75
N ASN A 444 31.77 -3.64 25.31
CA ASN A 444 32.79 -3.00 24.44
C ASN A 444 32.55 -2.31 23.05
N LEU A 445 31.39 -1.79 22.61
CA LEU A 445 31.08 -1.50 21.18
C LEU A 445 31.11 -0.04 20.60
N GLY A 446 31.82 0.94 21.17
CA GLY A 446 32.21 2.17 20.42
C GLY A 446 31.15 3.22 19.98
N THR A 447 29.89 3.17 20.42
CA THR A 447 28.84 4.19 20.12
C THR A 447 28.44 5.03 21.35
N LYS A 448 28.04 6.31 21.15
CA LYS A 448 27.69 7.27 22.24
C LYS A 448 26.48 6.87 23.12
N ASN A 449 25.61 5.98 22.65
CA ASN A 449 24.34 5.61 23.31
C ASN A 449 24.37 4.18 23.89
N LYS A 450 25.55 3.67 24.24
CA LYS A 450 25.77 2.25 24.51
C LYS A 450 24.92 1.68 25.65
N ASN A 451 24.72 2.47 26.70
CA ASN A 451 23.97 2.10 27.89
C ASN A 451 22.51 2.56 27.80
N LEU A 452 22.03 2.99 26.63
CA LEU A 452 20.64 3.41 26.49
C LEU A 452 19.83 2.27 25.88
N ARG A 453 18.68 2.01 26.48
CA ARG A 453 17.58 1.22 25.91
C ARG A 453 16.52 2.19 25.41
N PHE A 454 16.07 2.02 24.17
CA PHE A 454 14.98 2.81 23.62
C PHE A 454 13.65 2.15 24.01
N VAL A 455 12.73 2.93 24.54
CA VAL A 455 11.41 2.44 24.99
C VAL A 455 10.35 3.33 24.35
N VAL A 456 9.26 2.70 23.93
CA VAL A 456 8.12 3.41 23.36
C VAL A 456 7.04 3.55 24.43
N ASP A 457 6.52 4.76 24.54
CA ASP A 457 5.38 5.16 25.35
C ASP A 457 4.11 4.95 24.50
N ASP A 458 3.40 3.87 24.75
CA ASP A 458 2.22 3.48 23.98
C ASP A 458 1.05 4.47 24.13
N ASP A 459 1.01 5.25 25.22
CA ASP A 459 -0.02 6.28 25.44
C ASP A 459 0.20 7.49 24.50
N LYS A 460 1.44 7.70 24.04
CA LYS A 460 1.80 8.77 23.08
C LYS A 460 1.94 8.27 21.64
N CYS A 461 2.17 6.97 21.46
CA CYS A 461 2.42 6.40 20.15
C CYS A 461 1.12 6.36 19.31
N ILE A 462 1.11 7.09 18.20
CA ILE A 462 -0.01 7.05 17.23
C ILE A 462 0.14 5.94 16.17
N TYR A 463 1.09 5.03 16.34
CA TYR A 463 1.39 3.93 15.40
C TYR A 463 1.55 4.37 13.93
N CYS A 464 2.16 5.54 13.69
CA CYS A 464 2.43 6.03 12.34
C CYS A 464 3.55 5.26 11.62
N GLY A 465 4.47 4.62 12.34
CA GLY A 465 5.55 3.80 11.76
C GLY A 465 6.74 4.58 11.17
N ALA A 466 6.84 5.89 11.40
CA ALA A 466 8.01 6.67 10.97
C ALA A 466 9.33 6.14 11.59
N CYS A 467 9.29 5.73 12.86
CA CYS A 467 10.40 5.10 13.56
C CYS A 467 10.85 3.77 12.94
N MET A 468 9.88 2.96 12.48
CA MET A 468 10.13 1.69 11.79
C MET A 468 10.86 1.95 10.46
N ASN A 469 10.39 2.90 9.66
CA ASN A 469 10.97 3.20 8.35
C ASN A 469 12.37 3.78 8.44
N ILE A 470 12.63 4.64 9.43
CA ILE A 470 13.94 5.24 9.57
C ILE A 470 14.96 4.26 10.14
N CYS A 471 14.51 3.21 10.85
CA CYS A 471 15.38 2.26 11.52
C CYS A 471 16.27 1.48 10.54
N PRO A 472 17.58 1.75 10.50
CA PRO A 472 18.48 1.13 9.52
C PRO A 472 18.73 -0.35 9.81
N SER A 473 18.62 -0.76 11.08
CA SER A 473 18.79 -2.15 11.49
C SER A 473 17.51 -2.95 11.47
N LYS A 474 16.36 -2.32 11.11
CA LYS A 474 15.03 -2.94 11.09
C LYS A 474 14.69 -3.66 12.41
N SER A 475 15.04 -3.04 13.54
CA SER A 475 14.79 -3.59 14.87
C SER A 475 13.34 -3.48 15.34
N PHE A 476 12.47 -2.79 14.61
CA PHE A 476 11.06 -2.64 15.00
C PHE A 476 10.24 -3.85 14.53
N ILE A 477 9.58 -4.50 15.48
CA ILE A 477 8.38 -5.31 15.22
C ILE A 477 7.21 -4.36 15.36
N PHE A 478 6.38 -4.24 14.33
CA PHE A 478 5.42 -3.16 14.22
C PHE A 478 4.17 -3.63 13.48
N GLU A 479 3.01 -3.36 14.07
CA GLU A 479 1.69 -3.57 13.48
C GLU A 479 0.83 -2.34 13.71
N ARG A 480 -0.13 -2.11 12.82
CA ARG A 480 -1.06 -0.99 12.88
C ARG A 480 -2.45 -1.43 12.45
N GLU A 481 -3.45 -0.82 13.05
CA GLU A 481 -4.85 -1.03 12.71
C GLU A 481 -5.47 0.28 12.18
N PHE A 482 -6.39 0.14 11.22
CA PHE A 482 -7.09 1.27 10.63
C PHE A 482 -8.60 1.13 10.81
N ASN A 483 -9.25 2.23 11.17
CA ASN A 483 -10.70 2.37 11.17
C ASN A 483 -11.16 3.43 10.18
N ARG A 484 -12.23 3.14 9.44
CA ARG A 484 -12.90 4.11 8.56
C ARG A 484 -13.55 5.18 9.41
N VAL A 485 -13.31 6.44 9.07
CA VAL A 485 -13.97 7.61 9.66
C VAL A 485 -15.16 7.95 8.78
N ASN A 486 -16.36 7.87 9.35
CA ASN A 486 -17.61 8.26 8.69
C ASN A 486 -18.02 9.67 9.05
#